data_AF-A0A946YXZ5-F1
#
_entry.id   AF-A0A946YXZ5-F1
#
_cell.length_a   1.000
_cell.length_b   1.000
_cell.length_c   1.000
_cell.angle_alpha   90.00
_cell.angle_beta   90.00
_cell.angle_gamma   90.00
#
_symmetry.space_group_name_H-M   'P 1'
#
loop_
_entity.id
_entity.type
_entity.pdbx_description
1 polymer ?
#
loop_
_entity_poly.entity_id
_entity_poly.type
_entity_poly.pdbx_seq_one_letter_code
_entity_poly.pdbx_strand_id
1 'polypeptide(L)'
;MKSSWASRRLDRRVAMDYAVIIGAGLLYAAALKYFVLPSSVILTGTEGIAAALSYYFDAYWLFVLLYGAFQAALLSFAKLRMPPTFARRSLVTVATVIVALMLLPSLRFAAPEPENERILLVLFGGLLAGTAKAMAFRRRGSTGDEDILGAYFAMKYLKPVGSIAVIAAVFSTAFGMLMALLKHGEFEPVINTLMYTCIYIFASAETLNNLYHRFSLTAVDVVSHRSKQVGQAIVSSLPHRTFIVQDGRGGHSSEKFDLVRTVVTKEELPTLLRAVNRADPDSFHYHFELQGISRRYYIPPIGDSLDSKPHRTGVSGSGSEPESHRASKTEASATDGQAVDSSPSHSRSSSPTPPDAGMGSGEA
;
A
#
# COMPACT_ATOMS: atom_id res chain seq x y z
N MET A 1 -9.21 -24.01 32.27
CA MET A 1 -10.02 -22.76 32.23
C MET A 1 -9.47 -21.68 31.28
N LYS A 2 -8.16 -21.47 31.12
CA LYS A 2 -7.59 -20.42 30.22
C LYS A 2 -7.83 -20.64 28.70
N SER A 3 -8.05 -21.87 28.23
CA SER A 3 -8.28 -22.15 26.78
C SER A 3 -9.63 -21.64 26.26
N SER A 4 -10.69 -21.74 27.06
CA SER A 4 -12.05 -21.28 26.71
C SER A 4 -12.16 -19.75 26.53
N TRP A 5 -11.36 -18.97 27.27
CA TRP A 5 -11.35 -17.51 27.15
C TRP A 5 -10.53 -17.00 25.97
N ALA A 6 -9.57 -17.79 25.49
CA ALA A 6 -8.79 -17.47 24.29
C ALA A 6 -9.59 -17.79 23.02
N SER A 7 -10.28 -18.92 22.97
CA SER A 7 -11.13 -19.29 21.83
C SER A 7 -12.29 -18.31 21.64
N ARG A 8 -13.03 -17.97 22.71
CA ARG A 8 -14.12 -16.97 22.66
C ARG A 8 -13.67 -15.58 22.19
N ARG A 9 -12.42 -15.20 22.48
CA ARG A 9 -11.85 -13.92 22.00
C ARG A 9 -11.43 -13.97 20.54
N LEU A 10 -10.97 -15.13 20.04
CA LEU A 10 -10.71 -15.34 18.61
C LEU A 10 -12.02 -15.30 17.82
N ASP A 11 -13.05 -16.03 18.26
CA ASP A 11 -14.34 -16.11 17.57
C ASP A 11 -15.01 -14.73 17.46
N ARG A 12 -14.96 -13.92 18.52
CA ARG A 12 -15.47 -12.55 18.51
C ARG A 12 -14.71 -11.65 17.52
N ARG A 13 -13.39 -11.79 17.39
CA ARG A 13 -12.59 -11.03 16.43
C ARG A 13 -12.92 -11.43 15.00
N VAL A 14 -13.04 -12.73 14.73
CA VAL A 14 -13.41 -13.24 13.41
C VAL A 14 -14.82 -12.79 13.02
N ALA A 15 -15.79 -12.88 13.93
CA ALA A 15 -17.14 -12.38 13.71
C ALA A 15 -17.16 -10.88 13.42
N MET A 16 -16.39 -10.09 14.17
CA MET A 16 -16.29 -8.64 13.95
C MET A 16 -15.60 -8.31 12.61
N ASP A 17 -14.60 -9.07 12.19
CA ASP A 17 -13.98 -8.92 10.87
C ASP A 17 -15.00 -9.14 9.74
N TYR A 18 -15.81 -10.21 9.82
CA TYR A 18 -16.84 -10.48 8.83
C TYR A 18 -18.00 -9.47 8.87
N ALA A 19 -18.38 -8.98 10.06
CA ALA A 19 -19.37 -7.91 10.17
C ALA A 19 -18.92 -6.63 9.46
N VAL A 20 -17.64 -6.26 9.61
CA VAL A 20 -17.06 -5.10 8.89
C VAL A 20 -17.00 -5.35 7.38
N ILE A 21 -16.69 -6.58 6.95
CA ILE A 21 -16.67 -6.95 5.52
C ILE A 21 -18.06 -6.87 4.89
N ILE A 22 -19.08 -7.39 5.56
CA ILE A 22 -20.47 -7.30 5.11
C ILE A 22 -20.90 -5.83 5.08
N GLY A 23 -20.57 -5.05 6.12
CA GLY A 23 -20.83 -3.62 6.16
C GLY A 23 -20.15 -2.86 5.00
N ALA A 24 -18.92 -3.24 4.64
CA ALA A 24 -18.24 -2.69 3.47
C ALA A 24 -18.97 -3.02 2.17
N GLY A 25 -19.42 -4.27 1.99
CA GLY A 25 -20.18 -4.67 0.81
C GLY A 25 -21.52 -3.94 0.68
N LEU A 26 -22.26 -3.79 1.79
CA LEU A 26 -23.52 -3.03 1.80
C LEU A 26 -23.29 -1.54 1.48
N LEU A 27 -22.27 -0.93 2.07
CA LEU A 27 -21.91 0.46 1.82
C LEU A 27 -21.51 0.67 0.36
N TYR A 28 -20.72 -0.24 -0.22
CA TYR A 28 -20.31 -0.19 -1.62
C TYR A 28 -21.52 -0.33 -2.55
N ALA A 29 -22.42 -1.30 -2.28
CA ALA A 29 -23.64 -1.47 -3.06
C ALA A 29 -24.54 -0.24 -3.01
N ALA A 30 -24.68 0.40 -1.84
CA ALA A 30 -25.43 1.64 -1.70
C ALA A 30 -24.79 2.79 -2.49
N ALA A 31 -23.45 2.93 -2.43
CA ALA A 31 -22.70 3.90 -3.23
C ALA A 31 -22.98 3.70 -4.73
N LEU A 32 -22.84 2.47 -5.22
CA LEU A 32 -23.10 2.12 -6.62
C LEU A 32 -24.55 2.40 -7.03
N LYS A 33 -25.51 1.85 -6.27
CA LYS A 33 -26.94 1.87 -6.63
C LYS A 33 -27.53 3.28 -6.63
N TYR A 34 -27.21 4.08 -5.62
CA TYR A 34 -27.89 5.35 -5.38
C TYR A 34 -27.11 6.56 -5.88
N PHE A 35 -25.79 6.48 -6.01
CA PHE A 35 -24.98 7.65 -6.35
C PHE A 35 -24.27 7.46 -7.70
N VAL A 36 -23.51 6.37 -7.86
CA VAL A 36 -22.64 6.20 -9.03
C VAL A 36 -23.43 5.88 -10.30
N LEU A 37 -24.28 4.84 -10.28
CA LEU A 37 -25.04 4.44 -11.47
C LEU A 37 -26.04 5.52 -11.93
N PRO A 38 -26.79 6.20 -11.05
CA PRO A 38 -27.66 7.31 -11.46
C PRO A 38 -26.89 8.50 -12.05
N SER A 39 -25.64 8.75 -11.62
CA SER A 39 -24.81 9.82 -12.17
C SER A 39 -24.26 9.53 -13.57
N SER A 40 -24.47 8.32 -14.11
CA SER A 40 -24.00 7.90 -15.44
C SER A 40 -22.49 8.10 -15.66
N VAL A 41 -21.70 8.04 -14.60
CA VAL A 41 -20.23 8.06 -14.71
C VAL A 41 -19.69 6.67 -15.02
N ILE A 42 -18.57 6.62 -15.70
CA ILE A 42 -17.89 5.37 -16.03
C ILE A 42 -17.03 4.97 -14.82
N LEU A 43 -17.16 3.72 -14.37
CA LEU A 43 -16.32 3.21 -13.28
C LEU A 43 -14.96 2.71 -13.82
N THR A 44 -14.11 2.22 -12.93
CA THR A 44 -12.78 1.71 -13.27
C THR A 44 -12.79 0.19 -13.46
N GLY A 45 -11.85 -0.34 -14.26
CA GLY A 45 -11.71 -1.80 -14.40
C GLY A 45 -12.94 -2.50 -15.00
N THR A 46 -13.28 -3.67 -14.45
CA THR A 46 -14.35 -4.53 -14.97
C THR A 46 -15.75 -3.95 -14.72
N GLU A 47 -15.98 -3.32 -13.57
CA GLU A 47 -17.22 -2.60 -13.28
C GLU A 47 -17.45 -1.44 -14.25
N GLY A 48 -16.39 -0.78 -14.73
CA GLY A 48 -16.48 0.27 -15.75
C GLY A 48 -17.02 -0.24 -17.08
N ILE A 49 -16.58 -1.42 -17.52
CA ILE A 49 -17.08 -2.08 -18.73
C ILE A 49 -18.55 -2.48 -18.56
N ALA A 50 -18.90 -3.05 -17.40
CA ALA A 50 -20.28 -3.42 -17.09
C ALA A 50 -21.21 -2.20 -17.09
N ALA A 51 -20.77 -1.08 -16.50
CA ALA A 51 -21.52 0.17 -16.47
C ALA A 51 -21.69 0.79 -17.87
N ALA A 52 -20.61 0.85 -18.65
CA ALA A 52 -20.67 1.35 -20.03
C ALA A 52 -21.69 0.60 -20.88
N LEU A 53 -21.70 -0.74 -20.81
CA LEU A 53 -22.68 -1.57 -21.52
C LEU A 53 -24.10 -1.38 -20.96
N SER A 54 -24.25 -1.31 -19.63
CA SER A 54 -25.55 -1.04 -19.00
C SER A 54 -26.13 0.30 -19.41
N TYR A 55 -25.32 1.34 -19.53
CA TYR A 55 -25.76 2.66 -19.99
C TYR A 55 -26.07 2.64 -21.48
N TYR A 56 -25.30 1.91 -22.29
CA TYR A 56 -25.57 1.80 -23.72
C TYR A 56 -26.93 1.16 -24.01
N PHE A 57 -27.25 0.06 -23.32
CA PHE A 57 -28.50 -0.69 -23.49
C PHE A 57 -29.65 -0.25 -22.58
N ASP A 58 -29.45 0.78 -21.74
CA ASP A 58 -30.42 1.25 -20.73
C ASP A 58 -30.97 0.13 -19.82
N ALA A 59 -30.10 -0.84 -19.50
CA ALA A 59 -30.48 -2.09 -18.85
C ALA A 59 -29.75 -2.29 -17.52
N TYR A 60 -30.34 -1.83 -16.40
CA TYR A 60 -29.74 -1.99 -15.07
C TYR A 60 -29.39 -3.45 -14.72
N TRP A 61 -30.23 -4.40 -15.12
CA TRP A 61 -29.98 -5.82 -14.86
C TRP A 61 -28.71 -6.33 -15.58
N LEU A 62 -28.35 -5.72 -16.72
CA LEU A 62 -27.14 -6.05 -17.48
C LEU A 62 -25.89 -5.67 -16.68
N PHE A 63 -25.91 -4.53 -15.96
CA PHE A 63 -24.84 -4.18 -15.04
C PHE A 63 -24.63 -5.27 -13.99
N VAL A 64 -25.71 -5.68 -13.30
CA VAL A 64 -25.62 -6.68 -12.22
C VAL A 64 -25.11 -8.03 -12.74
N LEU A 65 -25.57 -8.44 -13.92
CA LEU A 65 -25.13 -9.69 -14.56
C LEU A 65 -23.63 -9.63 -14.91
N LEU A 66 -23.20 -8.59 -15.63
CA LEU A 66 -21.80 -8.45 -16.06
C LEU A 66 -20.85 -8.25 -14.89
N TYR A 67 -21.25 -7.44 -13.91
CA TYR A 67 -20.53 -7.29 -12.64
C TYR A 67 -20.33 -8.65 -11.98
N GLY A 68 -21.41 -9.42 -11.78
CA GLY A 68 -21.31 -10.77 -11.21
C GLY A 68 -20.37 -11.69 -11.98
N ALA A 69 -20.45 -11.70 -13.31
CA ALA A 69 -19.61 -12.53 -14.18
C ALA A 69 -18.12 -12.16 -14.09
N PHE A 70 -17.79 -10.86 -14.19
CA PHE A 70 -16.41 -10.39 -14.08
C PHE A 70 -15.82 -10.64 -12.70
N GLN A 71 -16.60 -10.40 -11.64
CA GLN A 71 -16.14 -10.65 -10.29
C GLN A 71 -15.95 -12.14 -10.01
N ALA A 72 -16.78 -13.03 -10.57
CA ALA A 72 -16.56 -14.47 -10.48
C ALA A 72 -15.22 -14.90 -11.10
N ALA A 73 -14.85 -14.31 -12.26
CA ALA A 73 -13.56 -14.56 -12.90
C ALA A 73 -12.39 -14.06 -12.02
N LEU A 74 -12.48 -12.85 -11.49
CA LEU A 74 -11.45 -12.25 -10.63
C LEU A 74 -11.31 -12.98 -9.28
N LEU A 75 -12.41 -13.43 -8.69
CA LEU A 75 -12.40 -14.24 -7.47
C LEU A 75 -11.82 -15.62 -7.70
N SER A 76 -12.06 -16.22 -8.88
CA SER A 76 -11.41 -17.46 -9.29
C SER A 76 -9.90 -17.27 -9.38
N PHE A 77 -9.45 -16.17 -10.00
CA PHE A 77 -8.03 -15.80 -10.01
C PHE A 77 -7.48 -15.58 -8.59
N ALA A 78 -8.19 -14.86 -7.73
CA ALA A 78 -7.79 -14.62 -6.34
C ALA A 78 -7.66 -15.93 -5.54
N LYS A 79 -8.56 -16.89 -5.73
CA LYS A 79 -8.49 -18.21 -5.08
C LYS A 79 -7.22 -18.97 -5.45
N LEU A 80 -6.72 -18.81 -6.68
CA LEU A 80 -5.52 -19.50 -7.17
C LEU A 80 -4.22 -18.76 -6.82
N ARG A 81 -4.23 -17.42 -6.75
CA ARG A 81 -3.00 -16.59 -6.66
C ARG A 81 -2.86 -15.81 -5.36
N MET A 82 -3.89 -15.70 -4.55
CA MET A 82 -3.90 -14.93 -3.29
C MET A 82 -4.05 -15.84 -2.08
N PRO A 83 -3.67 -15.35 -0.87
CA PRO A 83 -3.92 -16.10 0.36
C PRO A 83 -5.41 -16.43 0.55
N PRO A 84 -5.73 -17.61 1.10
CA PRO A 84 -7.10 -18.09 1.20
C PRO A 84 -7.97 -17.22 2.13
N THR A 85 -7.35 -16.51 3.07
CA THR A 85 -8.03 -15.50 3.91
C THR A 85 -8.52 -14.33 3.07
N PHE A 86 -7.70 -13.82 2.15
CA PHE A 86 -8.07 -12.73 1.24
C PHE A 86 -9.18 -13.15 0.28
N ALA A 87 -9.01 -14.29 -0.42
CA ALA A 87 -10.00 -14.77 -1.38
C ALA A 87 -11.38 -15.01 -0.75
N ARG A 88 -11.46 -15.62 0.44
CA ARG A 88 -12.73 -15.86 1.15
C ARG A 88 -13.40 -14.55 1.61
N ARG A 89 -12.62 -13.61 2.13
CA ARG A 89 -13.13 -12.32 2.61
C ARG A 89 -13.64 -11.47 1.45
N SER A 90 -12.90 -11.41 0.34
CA SER A 90 -13.33 -10.74 -0.89
C SER A 90 -14.58 -11.39 -1.50
N LEU A 91 -14.69 -12.73 -1.48
CA LEU A 91 -15.90 -13.43 -1.90
C LEU A 91 -17.12 -12.97 -1.10
N VAL A 92 -17.01 -12.85 0.23
CA VAL A 92 -18.12 -12.37 1.07
C VAL A 92 -18.47 -10.92 0.74
N THR A 93 -17.49 -10.03 0.57
CA THR A 93 -17.76 -8.64 0.16
C THR A 93 -18.51 -8.60 -1.17
N VAL A 94 -17.98 -9.25 -2.21
CA VAL A 94 -18.54 -9.25 -3.56
C VAL A 94 -19.94 -9.87 -3.58
N ALA A 95 -20.12 -11.01 -2.90
CA ALA A 95 -21.44 -11.64 -2.79
C ALA A 95 -22.44 -10.71 -2.09
N THR A 96 -22.00 -10.00 -1.05
CA THR A 96 -22.83 -8.99 -0.38
C THR A 96 -23.19 -7.86 -1.33
N VAL A 97 -22.25 -7.37 -2.14
CA VAL A 97 -22.51 -6.32 -3.14
C VAL A 97 -23.55 -6.80 -4.16
N ILE A 98 -23.38 -7.98 -4.76
CA ILE A 98 -24.29 -8.54 -5.77
C ILE A 98 -25.70 -8.70 -5.18
N VAL A 99 -25.81 -9.32 -4.01
CA VAL A 99 -27.10 -9.53 -3.33
C VAL A 99 -27.74 -8.19 -2.97
N ALA A 100 -26.98 -7.24 -2.44
CA ALA A 100 -27.50 -5.92 -2.10
C ALA A 100 -27.95 -5.13 -3.34
N LEU A 101 -27.23 -5.20 -4.47
CA LEU A 101 -27.67 -4.56 -5.71
C LEU A 101 -29.00 -5.13 -6.23
N MET A 102 -29.28 -6.41 -5.97
CA MET A 102 -30.55 -7.05 -6.31
C MET A 102 -31.68 -6.71 -5.34
N LEU A 103 -31.39 -6.60 -4.04
CA LEU A 103 -32.40 -6.45 -2.98
C LEU A 103 -32.67 -5.00 -2.57
N LEU A 104 -31.72 -4.08 -2.77
CA LEU A 104 -31.88 -2.68 -2.37
C LEU A 104 -33.04 -2.04 -3.16
N PRO A 105 -33.98 -1.37 -2.47
CA PRO A 105 -35.12 -0.75 -3.13
C PRO A 105 -34.67 0.38 -4.06
N SER A 106 -35.45 0.68 -5.09
CA SER A 106 -35.21 1.85 -5.94
C SER A 106 -35.62 3.13 -5.21
N LEU A 107 -34.69 3.70 -4.44
CA LEU A 107 -34.87 4.99 -3.79
C LEU A 107 -34.42 6.12 -4.73
N ARG A 108 -35.18 7.22 -4.76
CA ARG A 108 -34.96 8.35 -5.69
C ARG A 108 -34.36 9.60 -5.04
N PHE A 109 -34.00 9.58 -3.75
CA PHE A 109 -33.41 10.75 -3.07
C PHE A 109 -32.07 11.21 -3.66
N ALA A 110 -31.43 10.36 -4.47
CA ALA A 110 -30.18 10.62 -5.18
C ALA A 110 -30.35 10.50 -6.70
N ALA A 111 -31.59 10.64 -7.21
CA ALA A 111 -31.82 10.83 -8.63
C ALA A 111 -31.28 12.21 -9.06
N PRO A 112 -30.68 12.34 -10.26
CA PRO A 112 -30.32 13.64 -10.83
C PRO A 112 -31.59 14.41 -11.21
N GLU A 113 -32.22 15.03 -10.23
CA GLU A 113 -33.22 16.09 -10.40
C GLU A 113 -32.51 17.45 -10.42
N PRO A 114 -33.16 18.55 -10.89
CA PRO A 114 -32.56 19.89 -10.86
C PRO A 114 -32.06 20.33 -9.47
N GLU A 115 -32.52 19.68 -8.40
CA GLU A 115 -32.11 19.92 -7.00
C GLU A 115 -30.83 19.15 -6.58
N ASN A 116 -30.51 18.04 -7.27
CA ASN A 116 -29.31 17.23 -7.02
C ASN A 116 -28.34 17.37 -8.21
N GLU A 117 -27.34 18.23 -8.06
CA GLU A 117 -26.30 18.36 -9.07
C GLU A 117 -25.54 17.04 -9.24
N ARG A 118 -25.33 16.61 -10.49
CA ARG A 118 -24.55 15.40 -10.86
C ARG A 118 -23.20 15.32 -10.12
N ILE A 119 -22.60 16.47 -9.80
CA ILE A 119 -21.36 16.57 -9.02
C ILE A 119 -21.50 16.03 -7.59
N LEU A 120 -22.63 16.27 -6.92
CA LEU A 120 -22.89 15.79 -5.56
C LEU A 120 -22.97 14.26 -5.55
N LEU A 121 -23.70 13.68 -6.52
CA LEU A 121 -23.78 12.23 -6.67
C LEU A 121 -22.41 11.60 -6.84
N VAL A 122 -21.59 12.20 -7.68
CA VAL A 122 -20.23 11.75 -7.95
C VAL A 122 -19.33 11.85 -6.72
N LEU A 123 -19.39 12.95 -5.97
CA LEU A 123 -18.58 13.15 -4.77
C LEU A 123 -18.98 12.21 -3.64
N PHE A 124 -20.28 12.11 -3.33
CA PHE A 124 -20.78 11.19 -2.31
C PHE A 124 -20.58 9.74 -2.72
N GLY A 125 -20.81 9.41 -4.00
CA GLY A 125 -20.52 8.10 -4.56
C GLY A 125 -19.05 7.72 -4.38
N GLY A 126 -18.13 8.63 -4.72
CA GLY A 126 -16.69 8.43 -4.53
C GLY A 126 -16.30 8.26 -3.06
N LEU A 127 -16.80 9.12 -2.16
CA LEU A 127 -16.53 9.05 -0.73
C LEU A 127 -17.01 7.73 -0.10
N LEU A 128 -18.24 7.32 -0.41
CA LEU A 128 -18.81 6.07 0.12
C LEU A 128 -18.11 4.85 -0.47
N ALA A 129 -17.82 4.86 -1.78
CA ALA A 129 -17.08 3.80 -2.46
C ALA A 129 -15.67 3.65 -1.89
N GLY A 130 -14.91 4.73 -1.76
CA GLY A 130 -13.57 4.74 -1.19
C GLY A 130 -13.55 4.29 0.28
N THR A 131 -14.55 4.68 1.07
CA THR A 131 -14.71 4.23 2.46
C THR A 131 -14.97 2.73 2.54
N ALA A 132 -15.86 2.20 1.70
CA ALA A 132 -16.14 0.78 1.62
C ALA A 132 -14.91 -0.03 1.17
N LYS A 133 -14.20 0.44 0.13
CA LYS A 133 -12.91 -0.13 -0.31
C LYS A 133 -11.92 -0.18 0.85
N ALA A 134 -11.75 0.91 1.59
CA ALA A 134 -10.84 0.98 2.73
C ALA A 134 -11.25 0.03 3.87
N MET A 135 -12.54 -0.09 4.19
CA MET A 135 -13.06 -1.02 5.20
C MET A 135 -12.77 -2.48 4.83
N ALA A 136 -13.02 -2.87 3.57
CA ALA A 136 -12.72 -4.21 3.07
C ALA A 136 -11.22 -4.50 3.16
N PHE A 137 -10.38 -3.59 2.67
CA PHE A 137 -8.93 -3.72 2.68
C PHE A 137 -8.32 -3.78 4.09
N ARG A 138 -8.82 -2.99 5.05
CA ARG A 138 -8.42 -3.05 6.47
C ARG A 138 -8.66 -4.44 7.06
N ARG A 139 -9.67 -5.16 6.58
CA ARG A 139 -9.96 -6.55 6.97
C ARG A 139 -9.40 -7.57 5.99
N ARG A 140 -8.42 -7.20 5.14
CA ARG A 140 -7.79 -8.11 4.18
C ARG A 140 -8.79 -8.76 3.23
N GLY A 141 -9.87 -8.07 2.90
CA GLY A 141 -10.73 -8.38 1.77
C GLY A 141 -10.59 -7.29 0.71
N SER A 142 -11.39 -7.40 -0.33
CA SER A 142 -11.52 -6.42 -1.40
C SER A 142 -12.99 -6.35 -1.83
N THR A 143 -13.42 -5.21 -2.37
CA THR A 143 -14.72 -5.06 -3.04
C THR A 143 -14.75 -5.71 -4.42
N GLY A 144 -13.59 -6.15 -4.93
CA GLY A 144 -13.41 -6.84 -6.21
C GLY A 144 -12.79 -5.94 -7.28
N ASP A 145 -13.00 -6.25 -8.56
CA ASP A 145 -12.52 -5.48 -9.72
C ASP A 145 -11.00 -5.28 -9.73
N GLU A 146 -10.53 -4.08 -10.09
CA GLU A 146 -9.11 -3.75 -10.15
C GLU A 146 -8.41 -3.85 -8.79
N ASP A 147 -9.13 -3.83 -7.67
CA ASP A 147 -8.55 -3.94 -6.33
C ASP A 147 -7.92 -5.33 -6.10
N ILE A 148 -8.48 -6.40 -6.69
CA ILE A 148 -7.92 -7.75 -6.59
C ILE A 148 -6.60 -7.83 -7.36
N LEU A 149 -6.57 -7.31 -8.59
CA LEU A 149 -5.36 -7.27 -9.40
C LEU A 149 -4.32 -6.37 -8.74
N GLY A 150 -4.72 -5.18 -8.31
CA GLY A 150 -3.90 -4.23 -7.59
C GLY A 150 -3.24 -4.84 -6.36
N ALA A 151 -4.01 -5.54 -5.52
CA ALA A 151 -3.49 -6.27 -4.37
C ALA A 151 -2.47 -7.35 -4.76
N TYR A 152 -2.71 -8.11 -5.83
CA TYR A 152 -1.78 -9.13 -6.31
C TYR A 152 -0.45 -8.54 -6.78
N PHE A 153 -0.51 -7.49 -7.61
CA PHE A 153 0.69 -6.86 -8.13
C PHE A 153 1.46 -6.11 -7.04
N ALA A 154 0.78 -5.49 -6.07
CA ALA A 154 1.45 -4.88 -4.92
C ALA A 154 2.23 -5.91 -4.10
N MET A 155 1.64 -7.08 -3.85
CA MET A 155 2.35 -8.18 -3.18
C MET A 155 3.52 -8.73 -4.00
N LYS A 156 3.34 -8.89 -5.32
CA LYS A 156 4.34 -9.52 -6.18
C LYS A 156 5.52 -8.61 -6.51
N TYR A 157 5.29 -7.31 -6.67
CA TYR A 157 6.29 -6.37 -7.18
C TYR A 157 6.74 -5.32 -6.14
N LEU A 158 6.17 -5.31 -4.93
CA LEU A 158 6.48 -4.33 -3.87
C LEU A 158 6.37 -2.88 -4.38
N LYS A 159 5.45 -2.65 -5.32
CA LYS A 159 5.19 -1.35 -5.95
C LYS A 159 3.82 -0.84 -5.55
N PRO A 160 3.61 0.49 -5.51
CA PRO A 160 2.29 1.07 -5.30
C PRO A 160 1.29 0.50 -6.30
N VAL A 161 0.09 0.17 -5.82
CA VAL A 161 -1.05 -0.35 -6.60
C VAL A 161 -1.42 0.56 -7.79
N GLY A 162 -1.03 1.83 -7.73
CA GLY A 162 -1.44 2.88 -8.65
C GLY A 162 -1.26 2.57 -10.13
N SER A 163 -0.19 1.87 -10.55
CA SER A 163 0.01 1.60 -11.99
C SER A 163 -1.08 0.70 -12.59
N ILE A 164 -1.56 -0.31 -11.87
CA ILE A 164 -2.62 -1.21 -12.36
C ILE A 164 -3.97 -0.51 -12.34
N ALA A 165 -4.26 0.22 -11.27
CA ALA A 165 -5.50 0.99 -11.14
C ALA A 165 -5.61 2.04 -12.26
N VAL A 166 -4.52 2.74 -12.59
CA VAL A 166 -4.47 3.71 -13.70
C VAL A 166 -4.69 3.03 -15.04
N ILE A 167 -4.04 1.89 -15.30
CA ILE A 167 -4.24 1.15 -16.56
C ILE A 167 -5.70 0.71 -16.69
N ALA A 168 -6.26 0.10 -15.64
CA ALA A 168 -7.65 -0.34 -15.59
C ALA A 168 -8.63 0.84 -15.80
N ALA A 169 -8.36 1.98 -15.17
CA ALA A 169 -9.14 3.20 -15.34
C ALA A 169 -9.08 3.75 -16.76
N VAL A 170 -7.89 3.81 -17.37
CA VAL A 170 -7.73 4.29 -18.75
C VAL A 170 -8.49 3.40 -19.73
N PHE A 171 -8.36 2.07 -19.62
CA PHE A 171 -9.06 1.15 -20.51
C PHE A 171 -10.58 1.21 -20.35
N SER A 172 -11.09 1.19 -19.12
CA SER A 172 -12.54 1.23 -18.90
C SER A 172 -13.14 2.57 -19.29
N THR A 173 -12.44 3.68 -19.01
CA THR A 173 -12.87 5.03 -19.38
C THR A 173 -12.85 5.20 -20.90
N ALA A 174 -11.81 4.73 -21.59
CA ALA A 174 -11.75 4.75 -23.05
C ALA A 174 -12.88 3.94 -23.69
N PHE A 175 -13.15 2.74 -23.16
CA PHE A 175 -14.26 1.91 -23.61
C PHE A 175 -15.62 2.60 -23.35
N GLY A 176 -15.83 3.16 -22.17
CA GLY A 176 -17.07 3.87 -21.85
C GLY A 176 -17.28 5.12 -22.68
N MET A 177 -16.21 5.88 -22.99
CA MET A 177 -16.29 7.01 -23.92
C MET A 177 -16.69 6.58 -25.32
N LEU A 178 -16.13 5.46 -25.82
CA LEU A 178 -16.52 4.90 -27.12
C LEU A 178 -18.00 4.52 -27.12
N MET A 179 -18.49 3.83 -26.08
CA MET A 179 -19.90 3.45 -25.96
C MET A 179 -20.82 4.68 -25.88
N ALA A 180 -20.42 5.72 -25.13
CA ALA A 180 -21.18 6.96 -25.02
C ALA A 180 -21.23 7.70 -26.37
N LEU A 181 -20.12 7.76 -27.10
CA LEU A 181 -20.06 8.36 -28.43
C LEU A 181 -20.94 7.60 -29.43
N LEU A 182 -20.93 6.26 -29.39
CA LEU A 182 -21.79 5.42 -30.24
C LEU A 182 -23.27 5.59 -29.91
N LYS A 183 -23.63 5.87 -28.65
CA LYS A 183 -25.02 6.07 -28.22
C LYS A 183 -25.55 7.45 -28.61
N HIS A 184 -24.77 8.50 -28.31
CA HIS A 184 -25.25 9.88 -28.41
C HIS A 184 -24.86 10.56 -29.72
N GLY A 185 -23.81 10.10 -30.42
CA GLY A 185 -23.33 10.72 -31.65
C GLY A 185 -22.67 12.09 -31.47
N GLU A 186 -22.65 12.63 -30.24
CA GLU A 186 -22.18 13.97 -29.91
C GLU A 186 -20.98 13.93 -28.96
N PHE A 187 -20.06 14.89 -29.12
CA PHE A 187 -18.87 14.98 -28.26
C PHE A 187 -19.15 15.63 -26.90
N GLU A 188 -20.05 16.59 -26.81
CA GLU A 188 -20.31 17.34 -25.57
C GLU A 188 -20.76 16.43 -24.40
N PRO A 189 -21.72 15.50 -24.58
CA PRO A 189 -22.14 14.60 -23.49
C PRO A 189 -21.02 13.64 -23.05
N VAL A 190 -20.12 13.27 -23.97
CA VAL A 190 -18.98 12.39 -23.71
C VAL A 190 -17.95 13.10 -22.83
N ILE A 191 -17.59 14.33 -23.19
CA ILE A 191 -16.66 15.14 -22.39
C ILE A 191 -17.22 15.44 -21.00
N ASN A 192 -18.52 15.77 -20.93
CA ASN A 192 -19.20 16.00 -19.66
C ASN A 192 -19.12 14.75 -18.76
N THR A 193 -19.41 13.56 -19.30
CA THR A 193 -19.29 12.29 -18.57
C THR A 193 -17.86 11.97 -18.15
N LEU A 194 -16.86 12.30 -18.97
CA LEU A 194 -15.46 12.14 -18.63
C LEU A 194 -15.06 13.01 -17.43
N MET A 195 -15.48 14.29 -17.39
CA MET A 195 -15.18 15.19 -16.27
C MET A 195 -15.72 14.63 -14.95
N TYR A 196 -16.98 14.20 -14.94
CA TYR A 196 -17.60 13.58 -13.77
C TYR A 196 -16.95 12.25 -13.39
N THR A 197 -16.56 11.44 -14.37
CA THR A 197 -15.81 10.20 -14.15
C THR A 197 -14.47 10.48 -13.45
N CYS A 198 -13.72 11.49 -13.90
CA CYS A 198 -12.46 11.88 -13.27
C CYS A 198 -12.65 12.31 -11.81
N ILE A 199 -13.70 13.08 -11.52
CA ILE A 199 -14.02 13.50 -10.14
C ILE A 199 -14.37 12.29 -9.28
N TYR A 200 -15.19 11.34 -9.79
CA TYR A 200 -15.54 10.11 -9.07
C TYR A 200 -14.29 9.30 -8.71
N ILE A 201 -13.44 9.04 -9.71
CA ILE A 201 -12.22 8.26 -9.55
C ILE A 201 -11.29 8.92 -8.54
N PHE A 202 -11.09 10.24 -8.66
CA PHE A 202 -10.26 11.00 -7.74
C PHE A 202 -10.81 10.93 -6.30
N ALA A 203 -12.10 11.23 -6.10
CA ALA A 203 -12.74 11.20 -4.79
C ALA A 203 -12.68 9.81 -4.14
N SER A 204 -12.94 8.75 -4.91
CA SER A 204 -12.84 7.37 -4.42
C SER A 204 -11.41 6.98 -4.08
N ALA A 205 -10.43 7.32 -4.93
CA ALA A 205 -9.03 6.97 -4.72
C ALA A 205 -8.44 7.73 -3.53
N GLU A 206 -8.71 9.02 -3.42
CA GLU A 206 -8.23 9.87 -2.33
C GLU A 206 -8.83 9.43 -0.98
N THR A 207 -10.14 9.14 -0.95
CA THR A 207 -10.79 8.60 0.24
C THR A 207 -10.19 7.25 0.65
N LEU A 208 -9.96 6.34 -0.32
CA LEU A 208 -9.31 5.06 -0.05
C LEU A 208 -7.91 5.26 0.52
N ASN A 209 -7.08 6.09 -0.12
CA ASN A 209 -5.69 6.33 0.29
C ASN A 209 -5.60 6.97 1.68
N ASN A 210 -6.49 7.90 1.99
CA ASN A 210 -6.55 8.55 3.30
C ASN A 210 -7.07 7.61 4.41
N LEU A 211 -7.96 6.68 4.09
CA LEU A 211 -8.47 5.72 5.06
C LEU A 211 -7.62 4.44 5.15
N TYR A 212 -6.78 4.13 4.16
CA TYR A 212 -6.00 2.89 4.10
C TYR A 212 -4.52 3.14 3.79
N HIS A 213 -3.73 3.42 4.83
CA HIS A 213 -2.30 3.71 4.71
C HIS A 213 -1.36 2.49 4.76
N ARG A 214 -1.77 1.31 4.29
CA ARG A 214 -1.05 0.05 4.58
C ARG A 214 0.36 -0.06 3.98
N PHE A 215 0.60 0.56 2.83
CA PHE A 215 1.90 0.48 2.15
C PHE A 215 2.87 1.61 2.49
N SER A 216 2.47 2.52 3.39
CA SER A 216 3.39 3.53 3.91
C SER A 216 4.38 2.85 4.85
N LEU A 217 5.66 2.90 4.46
CA LEU A 217 6.76 2.45 5.30
C LEU A 217 7.16 3.61 6.20
N THR A 218 7.48 3.28 7.44
CA THR A 218 7.83 4.25 8.46
C THR A 218 9.13 3.79 9.11
N ALA A 219 10.13 4.66 9.10
CA ALA A 219 11.30 4.50 9.96
C ALA A 219 10.91 4.93 11.36
N VAL A 220 11.23 4.10 12.34
CA VAL A 220 11.03 4.37 13.75
C VAL A 220 12.38 4.36 14.41
N ASP A 221 12.69 5.48 15.06
CA ASP A 221 13.89 5.70 15.83
C ASP A 221 13.52 5.69 17.31
N VAL A 222 14.16 4.81 18.07
CA VAL A 222 13.96 4.67 19.51
C VAL A 222 15.28 4.99 20.20
N VAL A 223 15.30 6.09 20.94
CA VAL A 223 16.38 6.50 21.83
C VAL A 223 16.16 5.82 23.18
N SER A 224 17.10 4.98 23.59
CA SER A 224 16.98 4.18 24.81
C SER A 224 18.35 3.84 25.39
N HIS A 225 18.43 3.68 26.71
CA HIS A 225 19.60 3.10 27.39
C HIS A 225 19.51 1.57 27.51
N ARG A 226 18.40 0.97 27.05
CA ARG A 226 18.09 -0.46 27.16
C ARG A 226 17.93 -1.09 25.77
N SER A 227 18.81 -0.74 24.82
CA SER A 227 18.74 -1.18 23.41
C SER A 227 18.57 -2.68 23.22
N LYS A 228 19.23 -3.51 24.04
CA LYS A 228 19.08 -4.97 24.00
C LYS A 228 17.64 -5.42 24.27
N GLN A 229 16.99 -4.83 25.26
CA GLN A 229 15.61 -5.16 25.66
C GLN A 229 14.63 -4.67 24.58
N VAL A 230 14.84 -3.46 24.08
CA VAL A 230 14.06 -2.89 22.98
C VAL A 230 14.20 -3.76 21.72
N GLY A 231 15.42 -4.10 21.31
CA GLY A 231 15.67 -4.97 20.14
C GLY A 231 15.01 -6.34 20.27
N GLN A 232 15.05 -6.96 21.45
CA GLN A 232 14.34 -8.22 21.71
C GLN A 232 12.81 -8.06 21.65
N ALA A 233 12.27 -6.94 22.13
CA ALA A 233 10.84 -6.64 22.03
C ALA A 233 10.40 -6.44 20.57
N ILE A 234 11.25 -5.83 19.74
CA ILE A 234 11.00 -5.68 18.30
C ILE A 234 10.93 -7.05 17.62
N VAL A 235 11.95 -7.88 17.80
CA VAL A 235 12.01 -9.21 17.13
C VAL A 235 10.92 -10.15 17.65
N SER A 236 10.58 -10.11 18.93
CA SER A 236 9.52 -10.94 19.49
C SER A 236 8.11 -10.53 19.04
N SER A 237 7.87 -9.23 18.85
CA SER A 237 6.57 -8.72 18.39
C SER A 237 6.43 -8.77 16.86
N LEU A 238 7.52 -8.63 16.13
CA LEU A 238 7.58 -8.58 14.67
C LEU A 238 8.76 -9.45 14.16
N PRO A 239 8.60 -10.79 14.10
CA PRO A 239 9.70 -11.73 13.83
C PRO A 239 10.41 -11.56 12.48
N HIS A 240 9.76 -10.88 11.53
CA HIS A 240 10.29 -10.65 10.18
C HIS A 240 10.99 -9.30 10.03
N ARG A 241 11.00 -8.48 11.09
CA ARG A 241 11.61 -7.15 11.07
C ARG A 241 13.00 -7.21 11.66
N THR A 242 13.88 -6.40 11.09
CA THR A 242 15.23 -6.18 11.59
C THR A 242 15.33 -4.80 12.22
N PHE A 243 16.35 -4.60 13.04
CA PHE A 243 16.68 -3.30 13.61
C PHE A 243 18.19 -3.11 13.54
N ILE A 244 18.62 -1.85 13.52
CA ILE A 244 20.01 -1.46 13.69
C ILE A 244 20.15 -0.75 15.03
N VAL A 245 21.33 -0.87 15.64
CA VAL A 245 21.68 -0.14 16.86
C VAL A 245 22.86 0.77 16.51
N GLN A 246 22.75 2.04 16.86
CA GLN A 246 23.78 3.03 16.66
C GLN A 246 24.10 3.71 18.00
N ASP A 247 25.38 3.83 18.32
CA ASP A 247 25.82 4.55 19.52
C ASP A 247 25.57 6.06 19.34
N GLY A 248 24.98 6.67 20.36
CA GLY A 248 24.69 8.09 20.44
C GLY A 248 25.28 8.72 21.70
N ARG A 249 25.49 10.04 21.64
CA ARG A 249 25.86 10.85 22.81
C ARG A 249 24.99 12.10 22.84
N GLY A 250 24.39 12.39 24.00
CA GLY A 250 23.55 13.57 24.19
C GLY A 250 24.39 14.84 24.03
N GLY A 251 23.97 15.76 23.14
CA GLY A 251 24.69 17.02 22.94
C GLY A 251 24.68 17.93 24.17
N HIS A 252 23.63 17.85 24.98
CA HIS A 252 23.51 18.60 26.22
C HIS A 252 24.00 17.81 27.44
N SER A 253 23.47 16.61 27.66
CA SER A 253 23.80 15.79 28.83
C SER A 253 25.18 15.14 28.75
N SER A 254 25.78 15.03 27.56
CA SER A 254 27.00 14.24 27.29
C SER A 254 26.88 12.74 27.62
N GLU A 255 25.70 12.28 28.02
CA GLU A 255 25.44 10.87 28.35
C GLU A 255 25.37 10.02 27.08
N LYS A 256 25.84 8.77 27.20
CA LYS A 256 25.75 7.80 26.12
C LYS A 256 24.35 7.20 26.08
N PHE A 257 23.79 7.08 24.89
CA PHE A 257 22.52 6.41 24.62
C PHE A 257 22.64 5.58 23.36
N ASP A 258 21.70 4.66 23.15
CA ASP A 258 21.63 3.88 21.92
C ASP A 258 20.42 4.33 21.10
N LEU A 259 20.62 4.48 19.80
CA LEU A 259 19.57 4.70 18.82
C LEU A 259 19.22 3.36 18.16
N VAL A 260 18.08 2.79 18.53
CA VAL A 260 17.52 1.60 17.89
C VAL A 260 16.61 2.05 16.75
N ARG A 261 17.03 1.80 15.51
CA ARG A 261 16.26 2.14 14.31
C ARG A 261 15.68 0.89 13.67
N THR A 262 14.40 0.90 13.39
CA THR A 262 13.73 -0.15 12.62
C THR A 262 12.82 0.47 11.56
N VAL A 263 12.65 -0.24 10.45
CA VAL A 263 11.66 0.13 9.45
C VAL A 263 10.51 -0.85 9.61
N VAL A 264 9.30 -0.33 9.67
CA VAL A 264 8.05 -1.10 9.73
C VAL A 264 7.02 -0.52 8.79
N THR A 265 5.97 -1.27 8.49
CA THR A 265 4.78 -0.71 7.86
C THR A 265 3.98 0.11 8.88
N LYS A 266 3.22 1.11 8.41
CA LYS A 266 2.32 1.89 9.26
C LYS A 266 1.25 1.04 9.97
N GLU A 267 0.94 -0.15 9.43
CA GLU A 267 0.07 -1.16 10.07
C GLU A 267 0.73 -1.82 11.30
N GLU A 268 2.04 -2.06 11.24
CA GLU A 268 2.80 -2.69 12.33
C GLU A 268 3.19 -1.68 13.43
N LEU A 269 3.26 -0.39 13.10
CA LEU A 269 3.66 0.69 14.00
C LEU A 269 2.95 0.64 15.37
N PRO A 270 1.62 0.48 15.49
CA PRO A 270 0.98 0.40 16.81
C PRO A 270 1.38 -0.82 17.63
N THR A 271 1.74 -1.94 16.98
CA THR A 271 2.24 -3.14 17.65
C THR A 271 3.67 -2.93 18.13
N LEU A 272 4.53 -2.34 17.29
CA LEU A 272 5.89 -1.97 17.62
C LEU A 272 5.93 -1.01 18.83
N LEU A 273 5.20 0.12 18.77
CA LEU A 273 5.21 1.12 19.84
C LEU A 273 4.73 0.56 21.18
N ARG A 274 3.73 -0.33 21.16
CA ARG A 274 3.29 -1.04 22.38
C ARG A 274 4.35 -1.99 22.92
N ALA A 275 5.14 -2.63 22.06
CA ALA A 275 6.23 -3.50 22.48
C ALA A 275 7.41 -2.69 23.06
N VAL A 276 7.78 -1.59 22.40
CA VAL A 276 8.83 -0.66 22.84
C VAL A 276 8.48 -0.04 24.20
N ASN A 277 7.28 0.53 24.35
CA ASN A 277 6.86 1.15 25.62
C ASN A 277 6.77 0.16 26.79
N ARG A 278 6.56 -1.14 26.51
CA ARG A 278 6.60 -2.19 27.55
C ARG A 278 8.02 -2.59 27.93
N ALA A 279 8.95 -2.52 26.97
CA ALA A 279 10.34 -2.88 27.19
C ALA A 279 11.10 -1.75 27.90
N ASP A 280 10.86 -0.51 27.49
CA ASP A 280 11.48 0.68 28.09
C ASP A 280 10.47 1.85 28.13
N PRO A 281 9.78 2.04 29.27
CA PRO A 281 8.83 3.13 29.45
C PRO A 281 9.46 4.53 29.36
N ASP A 282 10.76 4.64 29.62
CA ASP A 282 11.50 5.91 29.60
C ASP A 282 12.07 6.22 28.20
N SER A 283 11.83 5.36 27.21
CA SER A 283 12.36 5.55 25.85
C SER A 283 11.66 6.69 25.11
N PHE A 284 12.46 7.48 24.40
CA PHE A 284 11.97 8.49 23.48
C PHE A 284 11.95 7.90 22.08
N HIS A 285 10.84 8.04 21.36
CA HIS A 285 10.74 7.55 19.98
C HIS A 285 10.10 8.57 19.07
N TYR A 286 10.57 8.61 17.83
CA TYR A 286 9.98 9.39 16.75
C TYR A 286 9.99 8.56 15.47
N HIS A 287 9.15 8.96 14.51
CA HIS A 287 9.01 8.21 13.29
C HIS A 287 8.70 9.11 12.10
N PHE A 288 9.16 8.72 10.92
CA PHE A 288 8.97 9.47 9.69
C PHE A 288 8.67 8.53 8.53
N GLU A 289 7.89 9.03 7.57
CA GLU A 289 7.53 8.28 6.37
C GLU A 289 8.73 8.10 5.45
N LEU A 290 8.91 6.87 4.96
CA LEU A 290 10.00 6.50 4.06
C LEU A 290 9.44 6.28 2.65
N GLN A 291 10.10 6.89 1.66
CA GLN A 291 9.89 6.64 0.24
C GLN A 291 11.17 6.07 -0.40
N GLY A 292 11.03 5.24 -1.43
CA GLY A 292 12.18 4.77 -2.24
C GLY A 292 13.02 3.64 -1.63
N ILE A 293 12.39 2.60 -1.08
CA ILE A 293 13.08 1.42 -0.54
C ILE A 293 13.48 0.41 -1.63
N SER A 294 14.67 -0.19 -1.48
CA SER A 294 15.17 -1.25 -2.36
C SER A 294 14.36 -2.55 -2.23
N ARG A 295 14.23 -3.30 -3.35
CA ARG A 295 13.44 -4.54 -3.47
C ARG A 295 13.83 -5.67 -2.50
N ARG A 296 14.99 -5.58 -1.83
CA ARG A 296 15.41 -6.57 -0.82
C ARG A 296 14.69 -6.43 0.52
N TYR A 297 13.89 -5.38 0.71
CA TYR A 297 13.14 -5.16 1.94
C TYR A 297 11.87 -6.03 1.97
N TYR A 298 11.72 -6.83 3.03
CA TYR A 298 10.57 -7.73 3.20
C TYR A 298 9.31 -6.96 3.60
N ILE A 299 8.22 -7.13 2.85
CA ILE A 299 6.88 -6.70 3.26
C ILE A 299 6.01 -7.95 3.34
N PRO A 300 5.34 -8.22 4.48
CA PRO A 300 4.50 -9.39 4.62
C PRO A 300 3.36 -9.36 3.58
N PRO A 301 3.09 -10.49 2.91
CA PRO A 301 2.03 -10.55 1.91
C PRO A 301 0.64 -10.35 2.56
N ILE A 302 -0.29 -9.80 1.79
CA ILE A 302 -1.69 -9.57 2.19
C ILE A 302 -2.37 -10.91 2.47
N GLY A 303 -2.43 -11.31 3.74
CA GLY A 303 -3.13 -12.54 4.14
C GLY A 303 -2.53 -13.25 5.35
N ASP A 304 -1.22 -13.09 5.60
CA ASP A 304 -0.53 -13.72 6.72
C ASP A 304 -0.83 -12.99 8.03
N SER A 305 -1.36 -13.71 9.03
CA SER A 305 -1.59 -13.15 10.37
C SER A 305 -0.26 -12.66 10.94
N LEU A 306 -0.25 -11.57 11.70
CA LEU A 306 0.97 -11.15 12.44
C LEU A 306 1.50 -12.26 13.38
N ASP A 307 0.68 -13.27 13.66
CA ASP A 307 0.99 -14.44 14.50
C ASP A 307 1.51 -15.67 13.71
N SER A 308 1.57 -15.63 12.37
CA SER A 308 2.07 -16.78 11.60
C SER A 308 3.59 -16.77 11.55
N LYS A 309 4.22 -17.80 12.12
CA LYS A 309 5.68 -18.01 12.06
C LYS A 309 6.17 -17.99 10.60
N PRO A 310 7.36 -17.43 10.32
CA PRO A 310 7.93 -17.45 8.99
C PRO A 310 8.04 -18.87 8.44
N HIS A 311 7.62 -19.06 7.19
CA HIS A 311 8.17 -20.11 6.37
C HIS A 311 9.67 -19.84 6.20
N ARG A 312 10.48 -20.77 6.72
CA ARG A 312 11.92 -20.83 6.45
C ARG A 312 12.11 -21.01 4.94
N THR A 313 12.31 -19.92 4.21
CA THR A 313 13.01 -19.99 2.93
C THR A 313 14.47 -20.25 3.25
N GLY A 314 14.90 -21.50 3.05
CA GLY A 314 16.28 -21.92 3.24
C GLY A 314 17.21 -21.11 2.36
N VAL A 315 18.08 -20.32 2.98
CA VAL A 315 19.34 -19.91 2.35
C VAL A 315 20.23 -21.14 2.43
N SER A 316 20.54 -21.75 1.28
CA SER A 316 21.52 -22.84 1.21
C SER A 316 22.86 -22.33 1.70
N GLY A 317 23.46 -23.03 2.66
CA GLY A 317 24.78 -22.71 3.17
C GLY A 317 25.85 -22.85 2.08
N SER A 318 26.74 -21.87 2.01
CA SER A 318 28.12 -22.10 1.61
C SER A 318 28.96 -21.95 2.88
N GLY A 319 29.49 -23.06 3.36
CA GLY A 319 30.35 -23.10 4.53
C GLY A 319 31.69 -22.43 4.26
N SER A 320 32.17 -21.74 5.28
CA SER A 320 33.60 -21.51 5.51
C SER A 320 33.76 -21.44 7.02
N GLU A 321 34.19 -22.53 7.63
CA GLU A 321 34.68 -22.54 9.01
C GLU A 321 35.99 -21.72 9.10
N PRO A 322 36.31 -21.16 10.29
CA PRO A 322 37.47 -20.29 10.46
C PRO A 322 38.69 -21.09 10.93
N GLU A 323 39.79 -21.08 10.17
CA GLU A 323 41.08 -21.55 10.67
C GLU A 323 41.90 -20.38 11.22
N SER A 324 42.17 -20.45 12.53
CA SER A 324 43.13 -19.61 13.24
C SER A 324 44.46 -20.34 13.45
N HIS A 325 45.56 -19.65 13.12
CA HIS A 325 46.93 -19.77 13.65
C HIS A 325 47.67 -21.13 13.62
N ARG A 326 48.75 -21.20 12.83
CA ARG A 326 50.02 -21.80 13.27
C ARG A 326 51.23 -21.18 12.57
N ALA A 327 52.30 -21.00 13.34
CA ALA A 327 53.47 -20.19 13.05
C ALA A 327 54.64 -20.94 12.39
N SER A 328 55.47 -20.14 11.70
CA SER A 328 56.94 -20.13 11.68
C SER A 328 57.77 -21.15 10.87
N LYS A 329 58.77 -20.56 10.19
CA LYS A 329 60.10 -21.04 9.74
C LYS A 329 60.17 -21.89 8.47
N THR A 330 60.88 -21.37 7.44
CA THR A 330 62.33 -21.62 7.17
C THR A 330 62.70 -21.11 5.75
N GLU A 331 63.74 -20.26 5.68
CA GLU A 331 64.85 -20.10 4.68
C GLU A 331 64.60 -20.32 3.16
N ALA A 332 65.28 -19.68 2.18
CA ALA A 332 66.35 -18.68 2.09
C ALA A 332 66.56 -18.28 0.60
N SER A 333 67.42 -17.25 0.38
CA SER A 333 68.26 -16.98 -0.82
C SER A 333 67.62 -16.22 -2.00
N ALA A 334 67.88 -14.91 -2.14
CA ALA A 334 68.96 -14.24 -2.93
C ALA A 334 68.46 -13.89 -4.37
N THR A 335 68.79 -12.81 -5.06
CA THR A 335 69.84 -11.75 -4.95
C THR A 335 69.44 -10.61 -5.91
N ASP A 336 70.00 -9.43 -5.66
CA ASP A 336 70.37 -8.35 -6.60
C ASP A 336 69.34 -7.47 -7.33
N GLY A 337 69.64 -6.16 -7.29
CA GLY A 337 69.53 -5.32 -8.50
C GLY A 337 69.04 -3.88 -8.34
N GLN A 338 69.96 -2.99 -7.93
CA GLN A 338 70.10 -1.59 -8.36
C GLN A 338 69.12 -0.49 -7.87
N ALA A 339 69.74 0.45 -7.15
CA ALA A 339 69.32 1.84 -6.97
C ALA A 339 69.92 2.72 -8.08
N VAL A 340 69.18 3.74 -8.56
CA VAL A 340 69.75 5.05 -8.98
C VAL A 340 68.72 6.16 -8.73
N ASP A 341 69.21 7.20 -8.06
CA ASP A 341 68.64 8.49 -7.71
C ASP A 341 68.69 9.49 -8.90
N SER A 342 67.69 10.37 -9.02
CA SER A 342 67.88 11.77 -9.48
C SER A 342 66.57 12.57 -9.47
N SER A 343 66.53 13.61 -8.63
CA SER A 343 65.67 14.80 -8.73
C SER A 343 66.49 15.96 -9.37
N PRO A 344 66.00 17.23 -9.50
CA PRO A 344 64.68 17.79 -9.89
C PRO A 344 64.80 18.92 -10.96
N SER A 345 63.69 19.46 -11.48
CA SER A 345 63.56 20.92 -11.80
C SER A 345 62.13 21.38 -12.16
N HIS A 346 61.65 22.40 -11.42
CA HIS A 346 60.94 23.64 -11.81
C HIS A 346 60.20 23.74 -13.18
N SER A 347 59.02 24.39 -13.38
CA SER A 347 58.37 25.52 -12.70
C SER A 347 56.99 25.90 -13.32
N ARG A 348 56.23 26.73 -12.56
CA ARG A 348 55.23 27.79 -12.94
C ARG A 348 53.82 27.36 -13.38
N SER A 349 52.79 27.66 -12.56
CA SER A 349 51.90 28.87 -12.53
C SER A 349 50.64 28.64 -13.37
N SER A 350 49.40 28.99 -13.04
CA SER A 350 48.77 29.97 -12.14
C SER A 350 47.25 29.70 -12.10
N SER A 351 46.59 30.04 -10.99
CA SER A 351 45.12 30.07 -10.80
C SER A 351 44.43 31.23 -11.55
N PRO A 352 43.09 31.15 -11.72
CA PRO A 352 42.26 32.31 -11.37
C PRO A 352 40.97 31.97 -10.57
N THR A 353 40.56 32.98 -9.80
CA THR A 353 39.38 33.14 -8.93
C THR A 353 38.04 33.27 -9.69
N PRO A 354 36.88 33.15 -8.99
CA PRO A 354 35.54 33.15 -9.59
C PRO A 354 34.90 34.57 -9.69
N PRO A 355 33.84 34.76 -10.51
CA PRO A 355 33.17 36.06 -10.65
C PRO A 355 32.01 36.29 -9.67
N ASP A 356 31.82 37.58 -9.39
CA ASP A 356 30.89 38.25 -8.48
C ASP A 356 29.40 38.12 -8.81
N ALA A 357 28.60 38.24 -7.74
CA ALA A 357 27.15 38.36 -7.76
C ALA A 357 26.70 39.82 -7.97
N GLY A 358 25.90 40.06 -9.01
CA GLY A 358 25.17 41.31 -9.22
C GLY A 358 23.68 41.14 -8.89
N MET A 359 23.23 41.78 -7.81
CA MET A 359 21.81 42.02 -7.52
C MET A 359 21.28 43.14 -8.42
N GLY A 360 20.24 42.85 -9.20
CA GLY A 360 19.44 43.82 -9.93
C GLY A 360 18.01 43.79 -9.42
N SER A 361 17.61 44.87 -8.73
CA SER A 361 16.24 45.25 -8.41
C SER A 361 15.47 45.64 -9.67
N GLY A 362 14.23 45.17 -9.81
CA GLY A 362 13.29 45.62 -10.83
C GLY A 362 11.86 45.60 -10.28
N GLU A 363 11.33 46.79 -9.99
CA GLU A 363 9.91 47.09 -9.88
C GLU A 363 9.27 47.08 -11.28
N ALA A 364 8.06 46.52 -11.40
CA ALA A 364 6.91 47.02 -12.17
C ALA A 364 5.72 46.06 -12.00
#